data_AF-A0A7S0FDT4-F1
#
_entry.id   AF-A0A7S0FDT4-F1
#
_cell.length_a   1.000
_cell.length_b   1.000
_cell.length_c   1.000
_cell.angle_alpha   90.00
_cell.angle_beta   90.00
_cell.angle_gamma   90.00
#
_symmetry.space_group_name_H-M   'P 1'
#
loop_
_entity.id
_entity.type
_entity.pdbx_description
1 polymer ?
#
loop_
_entity_poly.entity_id
_entity_poly.type
_entity_poly.pdbx_seq_one_letter_code
_entity_poly.pdbx_strand_id
1 'polypeptide(L)'
;NLVKRLAKEHHSAALAQLASRIAAVMKYGVGAGEDPFAKVKGLISELIERLEAEAGSEASEKAYCDEQLAKTAEKKGELEDDVAKLTAKIDKASSKSASLKAEVQELQGELAALAKQQAEMDAARREGHAAFVQAKTDLEAGLEGVRKALGLLRAYYGGAASAALLQGSDGMRAAMRQPAIPELHAKATGAGSSIIGILEVVESDFAKNLATEETEEDSAEADYEKMTQANKVTKTLKEQDVA
;
A
#
# COMPACT_ATOMS: atom_id res chain seq x y z
N ASN A 1 25.49 -65.90 -65.56
CA ASN A 1 24.35 -65.98 -64.63
C ASN A 1 23.79 -64.60 -64.34
N LEU A 2 22.50 -64.42 -64.62
CA LEU A 2 21.72 -63.20 -64.39
C LEU A 2 21.84 -62.72 -62.93
N VAL A 3 21.72 -63.63 -61.96
CA VAL A 3 21.83 -63.35 -60.52
C VAL A 3 23.18 -62.71 -60.14
N LYS A 4 24.29 -63.11 -60.80
CA LYS A 4 25.62 -62.52 -60.56
C LYS A 4 25.74 -61.09 -61.10
N ARG A 5 24.97 -60.76 -62.15
CA ARG A 5 24.89 -59.40 -62.72
C ARG A 5 24.03 -58.50 -61.83
N LEU A 6 22.86 -58.98 -61.44
CA LEU A 6 21.96 -58.31 -60.48
C LEU A 6 22.64 -58.03 -59.13
N ALA A 7 23.45 -58.97 -58.63
CA ALA A 7 24.25 -58.75 -57.42
C ALA A 7 25.24 -57.57 -57.55
N LYS A 8 25.82 -57.37 -58.74
CA LYS A 8 26.74 -56.26 -59.02
C LYS A 8 25.99 -54.94 -59.25
N GLU A 9 24.87 -54.97 -59.95
CA GLU A 9 24.04 -53.79 -60.25
C GLU A 9 23.36 -53.24 -58.99
N HIS A 10 22.87 -54.11 -58.10
CA HIS A 10 22.22 -53.72 -56.84
C HIS A 10 23.15 -53.73 -55.62
N HIS A 11 24.45 -53.96 -55.82
CA HIS A 11 25.46 -54.07 -54.75
C HIS A 11 25.06 -55.01 -53.58
N SER A 12 24.30 -56.07 -53.88
CA SER A 12 23.75 -56.97 -52.87
C SER A 12 24.69 -58.14 -52.57
N ALA A 13 25.22 -58.16 -51.35
CA ALA A 13 26.02 -59.26 -50.83
C ALA A 13 25.23 -60.58 -50.79
N ALA A 14 23.93 -60.52 -50.49
CA ALA A 14 23.03 -61.67 -50.45
C ALA A 14 22.84 -62.29 -51.86
N LEU A 15 22.63 -61.46 -52.89
CA LEU A 15 22.54 -61.92 -54.29
C LEU A 15 23.89 -62.46 -54.80
N ALA A 16 25.01 -61.89 -54.35
CA ALA A 16 26.35 -62.39 -54.69
C ALA A 16 26.61 -63.78 -54.09
N GLN A 17 26.22 -63.99 -52.83
CA GLN A 17 26.28 -65.28 -52.16
C GLN A 17 25.34 -66.30 -52.82
N LEU A 18 24.11 -65.93 -53.18
CA LEU A 18 23.20 -66.82 -53.91
C LEU A 18 23.77 -67.23 -55.28
N ALA A 19 24.33 -66.28 -56.03
CA ALA A 19 24.95 -66.57 -57.33
C ALA A 19 26.11 -67.59 -57.22
N SER A 20 26.87 -67.57 -56.11
CA SER A 20 27.94 -68.53 -55.84
C SER A 20 27.38 -69.92 -55.49
N ARG A 21 26.31 -70.00 -54.68
CA ARG A 21 25.64 -71.25 -54.31
C ARG A 21 24.98 -71.93 -55.52
N ILE A 22 24.32 -71.16 -56.38
CA ILE A 22 23.73 -71.66 -57.64
C ILE A 22 24.80 -72.24 -58.57
N ALA A 23 25.95 -71.58 -58.70
CA ALA A 23 27.05 -72.07 -59.53
C ALA A 23 27.64 -73.39 -59.00
N ALA A 24 27.72 -73.56 -57.68
CA ALA A 24 28.17 -74.80 -57.05
C ALA A 24 27.16 -75.95 -57.26
N VAL A 25 25.87 -75.69 -57.07
CA VAL A 25 24.80 -76.70 -57.28
C VAL A 25 24.73 -77.16 -58.73
N MET A 26 24.85 -76.25 -59.71
CA MET A 26 24.85 -76.63 -61.13
C MET A 26 26.10 -77.41 -61.57
N LYS A 27 27.27 -77.15 -60.95
CA LYS A 27 28.54 -77.79 -61.33
C LYS A 27 28.72 -79.17 -60.69
N TYR A 28 28.18 -79.39 -59.49
CA TYR A 28 28.42 -80.61 -58.70
C TYR A 28 27.14 -81.43 -58.41
N GLY A 29 25.96 -80.92 -58.73
CA GLY A 29 24.67 -81.56 -58.38
C GLY A 29 24.30 -82.78 -59.23
N VAL A 30 24.83 -82.93 -60.44
CA VAL A 30 24.47 -84.02 -61.38
C VAL A 30 24.97 -85.40 -60.91
N GLY A 31 25.98 -85.44 -60.02
CA GLY A 31 26.57 -86.69 -59.51
C GLY A 31 25.80 -87.36 -58.37
N ALA A 32 24.78 -86.71 -57.79
CA ALA A 32 24.09 -87.16 -56.58
C ALA A 32 22.66 -87.69 -56.80
N GLY A 33 22.16 -87.74 -58.05
CA GLY A 33 20.83 -88.27 -58.38
C GLY A 33 19.63 -87.35 -58.07
N GLU A 34 19.85 -86.18 -57.45
CA GLU A 34 18.82 -85.15 -57.22
C GLU A 34 18.79 -84.12 -58.37
N ASP A 35 17.60 -83.58 -58.70
CA ASP A 35 17.44 -82.55 -59.74
C ASP A 35 18.10 -81.22 -59.32
N PRO A 36 19.22 -80.81 -59.94
CA PRO A 36 19.91 -79.57 -59.58
C PRO A 36 19.07 -78.31 -59.86
N PHE A 37 18.10 -78.36 -60.78
CA PHE A 37 17.18 -77.25 -61.02
C PHE A 37 16.15 -77.09 -59.89
N ALA A 38 15.70 -78.19 -59.28
CA ALA A 38 14.83 -78.14 -58.11
C ALA A 38 15.53 -77.46 -56.92
N LYS A 39 16.81 -77.76 -56.67
CA LYS A 39 17.62 -77.09 -55.63
C LYS A 39 17.85 -75.60 -55.92
N VAL A 40 18.12 -75.24 -57.18
CA VAL A 40 18.28 -73.82 -57.56
C VAL A 40 16.97 -73.05 -57.39
N LYS A 41 15.82 -73.63 -57.74
CA LYS A 41 14.50 -73.03 -57.46
C LYS A 41 14.28 -72.85 -55.96
N GLY A 42 14.60 -73.86 -55.14
CA GLY A 42 14.51 -73.77 -53.67
C GLY A 42 15.36 -72.63 -53.09
N LEU A 43 16.64 -72.52 -53.47
CA LEU A 43 17.53 -71.44 -53.01
C LEU A 43 17.06 -70.04 -53.44
N ILE A 44 16.44 -69.92 -54.62
CA ILE A 44 15.85 -68.66 -55.09
C ILE A 44 14.58 -68.35 -54.31
N SER A 45 13.69 -69.33 -54.10
CA SER A 45 12.48 -69.19 -53.29
C SER A 45 12.79 -68.78 -51.85
N GLU A 46 13.76 -69.43 -51.20
CA GLU A 46 14.22 -69.08 -49.84
C GLU A 46 14.76 -67.65 -49.76
N LEU A 47 15.52 -67.19 -50.78
CA LEU A 47 16.01 -65.81 -50.79
C LEU A 47 14.88 -64.81 -51.03
N ILE A 48 13.89 -65.14 -51.87
CA ILE A 48 12.71 -64.29 -52.09
C ILE A 48 11.91 -64.16 -50.79
N GLU A 49 11.58 -65.28 -50.13
CA GLU A 49 10.85 -65.27 -48.86
C GLU A 49 11.59 -64.46 -47.79
N ARG A 50 12.91 -64.61 -47.72
CA ARG A 50 13.74 -63.82 -46.80
C ARG A 50 13.73 -62.33 -47.12
N LEU A 51 13.87 -61.94 -48.39
CA LEU A 51 13.84 -60.54 -48.81
C LEU A 51 12.46 -59.91 -48.61
N GLU A 52 11.38 -60.66 -48.82
CA GLU A 52 10.01 -60.22 -48.54
C GLU A 52 9.78 -60.03 -47.03
N ALA A 53 10.30 -60.92 -46.19
CA ALA A 53 10.24 -60.80 -44.74
C ALA A 53 11.09 -59.63 -44.20
N GLU A 54 12.30 -59.43 -44.73
CA GLU A 54 13.18 -58.30 -44.40
C GLU A 54 12.53 -56.98 -44.83
N ALA A 55 11.97 -56.91 -46.05
CA ALA A 55 11.26 -55.72 -46.54
C ALA A 55 10.03 -55.38 -45.69
N GLY A 56 9.25 -56.40 -45.27
CA GLY A 56 8.12 -56.22 -44.36
C GLY A 56 8.52 -55.70 -42.98
N SER A 57 9.65 -56.20 -42.45
CA SER A 57 10.19 -55.77 -41.15
C SER A 57 10.74 -54.35 -41.21
N GLU A 58 11.52 -54.01 -42.25
CA GLU A 58 12.02 -52.64 -42.46
C GLU A 58 10.89 -51.63 -42.68
N ALA A 59 9.83 -52.01 -43.43
CA ALA A 59 8.67 -51.15 -43.60
C ALA A 59 7.96 -50.87 -42.27
N SER A 60 7.86 -51.88 -41.40
CA SER A 60 7.26 -51.75 -40.07
C SER A 60 8.12 -50.90 -39.13
N GLU A 61 9.43 -51.12 -39.14
CA GLU A 61 10.39 -50.34 -38.34
C GLU A 61 10.48 -48.89 -38.79
N LYS A 62 10.49 -48.63 -40.10
CA LYS A 62 10.41 -47.28 -40.65
C LYS A 62 9.13 -46.59 -40.22
N ALA A 63 7.97 -47.25 -40.35
CA ALA A 63 6.70 -46.70 -39.92
C ALA A 63 6.70 -46.35 -38.42
N TYR A 64 7.27 -47.22 -37.58
CA TYR A 64 7.45 -46.95 -36.16
C TYR A 64 8.37 -45.75 -35.90
N CYS A 65 9.53 -45.69 -36.57
CA CYS A 65 10.47 -44.57 -36.44
C CYS A 65 9.84 -43.24 -36.87
N ASP A 66 9.16 -43.20 -38.02
CA ASP A 66 8.47 -42.01 -38.52
C ASP A 66 7.38 -41.55 -37.52
N GLU A 67 6.59 -42.50 -36.98
CA GLU A 67 5.55 -42.20 -35.98
C GLU A 67 6.14 -41.66 -34.67
N GLN A 68 7.19 -42.30 -34.13
CA GLN A 68 7.81 -41.87 -32.88
C GLN A 68 8.54 -40.53 -33.02
N LEU A 69 9.19 -40.28 -34.17
CA LEU A 69 9.81 -39.00 -34.45
C LEU A 69 8.75 -37.89 -34.56
N ALA A 70 7.62 -38.14 -35.22
CA ALA A 70 6.51 -37.19 -35.29
C ALA A 70 5.95 -36.87 -33.89
N LYS A 71 5.65 -37.90 -33.08
CA LYS A 71 5.15 -37.71 -31.70
C LYS A 71 6.15 -36.98 -30.81
N THR A 72 7.44 -37.26 -30.97
CA THR A 72 8.49 -36.60 -30.19
C THR A 72 8.65 -35.14 -30.60
N ALA A 73 8.57 -34.84 -31.89
CA ALA A 73 8.61 -33.46 -32.40
C ALA A 73 7.41 -32.64 -31.91
N GLU A 74 6.20 -33.22 -31.94
CA GLU A 74 4.99 -32.58 -31.40
C GLU A 74 5.12 -32.29 -29.91
N LYS A 75 5.46 -33.30 -29.10
CA LYS A 75 5.69 -33.13 -27.65
C LYS A 75 6.79 -32.12 -27.33
N LYS A 76 7.85 -32.08 -28.14
CA LYS A 76 8.90 -31.08 -27.99
C LYS A 76 8.35 -29.68 -28.20
N GLY A 77 7.55 -29.46 -29.25
CA GLY A 77 6.89 -28.17 -29.49
C GLY A 77 5.98 -27.75 -28.34
N GLU A 78 5.13 -28.66 -27.85
CA GLU A 78 4.25 -28.39 -26.69
C GLU A 78 5.05 -27.99 -25.44
N LEU A 79 6.15 -28.71 -25.15
CA LEU A 79 7.02 -28.41 -24.02
C LEU A 79 7.75 -27.07 -24.19
N GLU A 80 8.20 -26.74 -25.41
CA GLU A 80 8.82 -25.43 -25.70
C GLU A 80 7.82 -24.28 -25.51
N ASP A 81 6.57 -24.45 -25.96
CA ASP A 81 5.49 -23.49 -25.75
C ASP A 81 5.18 -23.31 -24.25
N ASP A 82 5.14 -24.40 -23.48
CA ASP A 82 4.90 -24.34 -22.04
C ASP A 82 6.05 -23.69 -21.28
N VAL A 83 7.30 -23.95 -21.68
CA VAL A 83 8.48 -23.23 -21.16
C VAL A 83 8.37 -21.74 -21.44
N ALA A 84 7.97 -21.35 -22.65
CA ALA A 84 7.79 -19.93 -22.99
C ALA A 84 6.68 -19.28 -22.14
N LYS A 85 5.52 -19.95 -21.98
CA LYS A 85 4.43 -19.47 -21.12
C LYS A 85 4.85 -19.34 -19.66
N LEU A 86 5.55 -20.32 -19.11
CA LEU A 86 6.02 -20.31 -17.73
C LEU A 86 7.05 -19.22 -17.50
N THR A 87 7.97 -19.01 -18.45
CA THR A 87 8.97 -17.93 -18.40
C THR A 87 8.29 -16.56 -18.36
N ALA A 88 7.32 -16.31 -19.25
CA ALA A 88 6.57 -15.05 -19.25
C ALA A 88 5.79 -14.82 -17.94
N LYS A 89 5.24 -15.89 -17.33
CA LYS A 89 4.59 -15.81 -16.02
C LYS A 89 5.58 -15.50 -14.91
N ILE A 90 6.78 -16.08 -14.94
CA ILE A 90 7.86 -15.81 -13.99
C ILE A 90 8.28 -14.34 -14.09
N ASP A 91 8.49 -13.81 -15.30
CA ASP A 91 8.88 -12.42 -15.49
C ASP A 91 7.83 -11.44 -14.98
N LYS A 92 6.55 -11.73 -15.23
CA LYS A 92 5.43 -10.95 -14.71
C LYS A 92 5.36 -11.00 -13.17
N ALA A 93 5.51 -12.19 -12.59
CA ALA A 93 5.48 -12.37 -11.14
C ALA A 93 6.68 -11.68 -10.46
N SER A 94 7.86 -11.77 -11.06
CA SER A 94 9.08 -11.11 -10.60
C SER A 94 8.92 -9.58 -10.60
N SER A 95 8.41 -9.01 -11.70
CA SER A 95 8.14 -7.58 -11.81
C SER A 95 7.10 -7.11 -10.79
N LYS A 96 6.02 -7.88 -10.61
CA LYS A 96 5.00 -7.58 -9.59
C LYS A 96 5.56 -7.69 -8.17
N SER A 97 6.42 -8.67 -7.89
CA SER A 97 7.09 -8.81 -6.60
C SER A 97 7.99 -7.61 -6.30
N ALA A 98 8.73 -7.11 -7.29
CA ALA A 98 9.54 -5.91 -7.14
C ALA A 98 8.69 -4.66 -6.87
N SER A 99 7.59 -4.47 -7.62
CA SER A 99 6.63 -3.36 -7.39
C SER A 99 6.04 -3.40 -5.98
N LEU A 100 5.50 -4.55 -5.58
CA LEU A 100 4.91 -4.73 -4.25
C LEU A 100 5.92 -4.47 -3.12
N LYS A 101 7.18 -4.86 -3.29
CA LYS A 101 8.23 -4.54 -2.30
C LYS A 101 8.48 -3.04 -2.19
N ALA A 102 8.47 -2.31 -3.30
CA ALA A 102 8.62 -0.85 -3.29
C ALA A 102 7.41 -0.17 -2.63
N GLU A 103 6.19 -0.61 -2.99
CA GLU A 103 4.93 -0.12 -2.39
C GLU A 103 4.89 -0.36 -0.88
N VAL A 104 5.31 -1.54 -0.40
CA VAL A 104 5.41 -1.83 1.04
C VAL A 104 6.40 -0.90 1.74
N GLN A 105 7.57 -0.63 1.14
CA GLN A 105 8.56 0.29 1.72
C GLN A 105 8.02 1.72 1.80
N GLU A 106 7.31 2.18 0.76
CA GLU A 106 6.67 3.49 0.74
C GLU A 106 5.60 3.59 1.83
N LEU A 107 4.66 2.64 1.88
CA LEU A 107 3.60 2.60 2.90
C LEU A 107 4.15 2.56 4.33
N GLN A 108 5.23 1.81 4.57
CA GLN A 108 5.92 1.80 5.87
C GLN A 108 6.50 3.18 6.21
N GLY A 109 7.12 3.87 5.24
CA GLY A 109 7.62 5.22 5.41
C GLY A 109 6.51 6.22 5.72
N GLU A 110 5.39 6.12 5.00
CA GLU A 110 4.21 6.96 5.24
C GLU A 110 3.57 6.69 6.60
N LEU A 111 3.51 5.44 7.06
CA LEU A 111 3.02 5.10 8.41
C LEU A 111 3.91 5.70 9.50
N ALA A 112 5.24 5.68 9.31
CA ALA A 112 6.16 6.31 10.24
C ALA A 112 5.99 7.84 10.26
N ALA A 113 5.82 8.47 9.09
CA ALA A 113 5.55 9.90 8.99
C ALA A 113 4.21 10.28 9.66
N LEU A 114 3.16 9.50 9.43
CA LEU A 114 1.85 9.69 10.06
C LEU A 114 1.91 9.57 11.59
N ALA A 115 2.67 8.58 12.10
CA ALA A 115 2.87 8.42 13.54
C ALA A 115 3.62 9.60 14.16
N LYS A 116 4.64 10.13 13.47
CA LYS A 116 5.36 11.33 13.90
C LYS A 116 4.44 12.56 13.90
N GLN A 117 3.67 12.76 12.83
CA GLN A 117 2.72 13.87 12.74
C GLN A 117 1.69 13.80 13.88
N GLN A 118 1.14 12.63 14.19
CA GLN A 118 0.22 12.47 15.30
C GLN A 118 0.88 12.82 16.64
N ALA A 119 2.12 12.38 16.89
CA ALA A 119 2.82 12.71 18.12
C ALA A 119 3.08 14.23 18.27
N GLU A 120 3.39 14.92 17.18
CA GLU A 120 3.55 16.38 17.17
C GLU A 120 2.21 17.09 17.44
N MET A 121 1.10 16.63 16.85
CA MET A 121 -0.23 17.16 17.14
C MET A 121 -0.64 16.94 18.61
N ASP A 122 -0.41 15.74 19.14
CA ASP A 122 -0.72 15.41 20.53
C ASP A 122 0.08 16.30 21.50
N ALA A 123 1.35 16.58 21.18
CA ALA A 123 2.19 17.49 21.96
C ALA A 123 1.65 18.92 21.90
N ALA A 124 1.39 19.44 20.69
CA ALA A 124 0.83 20.77 20.49
C ALA A 124 -0.53 20.94 21.18
N ARG A 125 -1.38 19.91 21.17
CA ARG A 125 -2.67 19.94 21.87
C ARG A 125 -2.51 20.04 23.38
N ARG A 126 -1.59 19.27 23.96
CA ARG A 126 -1.30 19.33 25.41
C ARG A 126 -0.76 20.70 25.82
N GLU A 127 0.20 21.23 25.05
CA GLU A 127 0.79 22.54 25.32
C GLU A 127 -0.22 23.67 25.14
N GLY A 128 -1.00 23.67 24.06
CA GLY A 128 -2.05 24.64 23.79
C GLY A 128 -3.14 24.63 24.85
N HIS A 129 -3.67 23.45 25.21
CA HIS A 129 -4.70 23.33 26.25
C HIS A 129 -4.18 23.81 27.62
N ALA A 130 -2.93 23.48 27.97
CA ALA A 130 -2.34 23.95 29.23
C ALA A 130 -2.22 25.47 29.26
N ALA A 131 -1.80 26.10 28.16
CA ALA A 131 -1.74 27.54 28.02
C ALA A 131 -3.12 28.20 28.11
N PHE A 132 -4.13 27.62 27.44
CA PHE A 132 -5.52 28.07 27.52
C PHE A 132 -6.06 28.01 28.96
N VAL A 133 -5.89 26.90 29.66
CA VAL A 133 -6.37 26.75 31.05
C VAL A 133 -5.75 27.80 31.96
N GLN A 134 -4.46 28.09 31.79
CA GLN A 134 -3.79 29.15 32.54
C GLN A 134 -4.34 30.53 32.16
N ALA A 135 -4.42 30.86 30.87
CA ALA A 135 -4.92 32.13 30.38
C ALA A 135 -6.37 32.38 30.84
N LYS A 136 -7.24 31.38 30.72
CA LYS A 136 -8.62 31.42 31.21
C LYS A 136 -8.68 31.73 32.70
N THR A 137 -7.89 31.03 33.51
CA THR A 137 -7.83 31.26 34.96
C THR A 137 -7.40 32.69 35.29
N ASP A 138 -6.34 33.18 34.63
CA ASP A 138 -5.80 34.52 34.85
C ASP A 138 -6.80 35.61 34.40
N LEU A 139 -7.49 35.40 33.28
CA LEU A 139 -8.52 36.29 32.77
C LEU A 139 -9.74 36.33 33.69
N GLU A 140 -10.24 35.19 34.16
CA GLU A 140 -11.36 35.11 35.10
C GLU A 140 -11.04 35.82 36.43
N ALA A 141 -9.84 35.56 36.98
CA ALA A 141 -9.37 36.21 38.21
C ALA A 141 -9.21 37.73 38.02
N GLY A 142 -8.64 38.16 36.90
CA GLY A 142 -8.51 39.58 36.55
C GLY A 142 -9.86 40.27 36.42
N LEU A 143 -10.82 39.63 35.77
CA LEU A 143 -12.16 40.13 35.56
C LEU A 143 -12.94 40.25 36.88
N GLU A 144 -12.83 39.25 37.77
CA GLU A 144 -13.40 39.32 39.12
C GLU A 144 -12.77 40.47 39.93
N GLY A 145 -11.45 40.64 39.85
CA GLY A 145 -10.72 41.71 40.51
C GLY A 145 -11.18 43.11 40.05
N VAL A 146 -11.28 43.32 38.74
CA VAL A 146 -11.77 44.58 38.14
C VAL A 146 -13.22 44.85 38.55
N ARG A 147 -14.09 43.84 38.54
CA ARG A 147 -15.48 43.98 38.99
C ARG A 147 -15.59 44.40 40.45
N LYS A 148 -14.78 43.80 41.35
CA LYS A 148 -14.72 44.19 42.76
C LYS A 148 -14.26 45.64 42.92
N ALA A 149 -13.21 46.03 42.20
CA ALA A 149 -12.68 47.40 42.22
C ALA A 149 -13.72 48.41 41.72
N LEU A 150 -14.40 48.12 40.60
CA LEU A 150 -15.49 48.92 40.07
C LEU A 150 -16.64 49.04 41.08
N GLY A 151 -17.03 47.95 41.75
CA GLY A 151 -18.06 47.97 42.80
C GLY A 151 -17.71 48.91 43.96
N LEU A 152 -16.48 48.82 44.48
CA LEU A 152 -15.97 49.69 45.54
C LEU A 152 -15.88 51.16 45.11
N LEU A 153 -15.33 51.43 43.93
CA LEU A 153 -15.19 52.79 43.39
C LEU A 153 -16.55 53.42 43.10
N ARG A 154 -17.50 52.68 42.53
CA ARG A 154 -18.88 53.15 42.32
C ARG A 154 -19.59 53.41 43.65
N ALA A 155 -19.41 52.57 44.67
CA ALA A 155 -19.98 52.83 45.99
C ALA A 155 -19.39 54.11 46.63
N TYR A 156 -18.06 54.29 46.52
CA TYR A 156 -17.37 55.44 47.11
C TYR A 156 -17.64 56.75 46.35
N TYR A 157 -17.57 56.77 45.02
CA TYR A 157 -17.74 57.97 44.20
C TYR A 157 -19.19 58.22 43.77
N GLY A 158 -19.99 57.16 43.54
CA GLY A 158 -21.40 57.25 43.16
C GLY A 158 -22.31 57.79 44.27
N GLY A 159 -21.98 57.54 45.54
CA GLY A 159 -22.68 58.17 46.67
C GLY A 159 -22.56 59.70 46.73
N ALA A 160 -21.57 60.29 46.04
CA ALA A 160 -21.46 61.75 45.93
C ALA A 160 -22.47 62.35 44.93
N ALA A 161 -22.88 61.60 43.90
CA ALA A 161 -23.95 62.03 42.99
C ALA A 161 -25.31 62.08 43.72
N SER A 162 -25.56 61.14 44.63
CA SER A 162 -26.74 61.16 45.51
C SER A 162 -26.71 62.30 46.55
N ALA A 163 -25.51 62.72 47.00
CA ALA A 163 -25.35 63.85 47.90
C ALA A 163 -25.50 65.22 47.18
N ALA A 164 -25.08 65.30 45.92
CA ALA A 164 -25.26 66.49 45.08
C ALA A 164 -26.73 66.70 44.68
N LEU A 165 -27.51 65.62 44.51
CA LEU A 165 -28.95 65.71 44.25
C LEU A 165 -29.78 66.15 45.49
N LEU A 166 -29.22 66.00 46.70
CA LEU A 166 -29.82 66.50 47.95
C LEU A 166 -29.57 68.00 48.20
N GLN A 167 -28.64 68.63 47.48
CA GLN A 167 -28.38 70.07 47.53
C GLN A 167 -29.45 70.93 46.82
N GLY A 168 -30.60 70.34 46.47
CA GLY A 168 -31.82 71.09 46.13
C GLY A 168 -32.67 71.50 47.35
N SER A 169 -32.22 71.26 48.58
CA SER A 169 -32.98 71.61 49.80
C SER A 169 -32.13 72.37 50.82
N ASP A 170 -31.90 73.66 50.55
CA ASP A 170 -31.25 74.65 51.42
C ASP A 170 -31.97 74.93 52.77
N GLY A 171 -32.90 74.08 53.22
CA GLY A 171 -33.85 74.40 54.28
C GLY A 171 -33.56 73.84 55.68
N MET A 172 -32.76 72.79 55.85
CA MET A 172 -32.83 72.02 57.12
C MET A 172 -31.51 71.43 57.61
N ARG A 173 -30.50 72.28 57.84
CA ARG A 173 -29.29 71.84 58.59
C ARG A 173 -28.71 72.87 59.58
N ALA A 174 -29.55 73.80 60.04
CA ALA A 174 -29.17 74.82 61.02
C ALA A 174 -29.37 74.41 62.50
N ALA A 175 -29.67 73.14 62.81
CA ALA A 175 -30.00 72.75 64.19
C ALA A 175 -29.56 71.31 64.56
N MET A 176 -28.25 71.06 64.67
CA MET A 176 -27.72 70.08 65.65
C MET A 176 -26.19 70.15 65.70
N ARG A 177 -25.65 70.48 66.88
CA ARG A 177 -24.21 70.41 67.22
C ARG A 177 -23.83 68.94 67.47
N GLN A 178 -22.93 68.39 66.66
CA GLN A 178 -22.14 67.19 66.98
C GLN A 178 -20.72 67.34 66.41
N PRO A 179 -19.70 66.74 67.04
CA PRO A 179 -18.29 67.03 66.77
C PRO A 179 -17.87 66.60 65.37
N ALA A 180 -16.85 67.29 64.83
CA ALA A 180 -16.34 67.07 63.48
C ALA A 180 -15.87 65.61 63.29
N ILE A 181 -16.43 64.96 62.27
CA ILE A 181 -15.90 63.71 61.72
C ILE A 181 -14.46 64.01 61.26
N PRO A 182 -13.47 63.14 61.53
CA PRO A 182 -12.11 63.33 61.01
C PRO A 182 -12.16 63.59 59.51
N GLU A 183 -11.36 64.53 59.00
CA GLU A 183 -11.31 64.84 57.57
C GLU A 183 -10.93 63.58 56.77
N LEU A 184 -11.94 62.86 56.29
CA LEU A 184 -11.79 61.94 55.18
C LEU A 184 -11.60 62.82 53.95
N HIS A 185 -10.45 62.65 53.30
CA HIS A 185 -10.03 63.39 52.10
C HIS A 185 -11.21 63.75 51.19
N ALA A 186 -11.29 65.04 50.81
CA ALA A 186 -12.31 65.53 49.89
C ALA A 186 -12.31 64.71 48.59
N LYS A 187 -13.47 64.16 48.20
CA LYS A 187 -13.61 63.32 47.01
C LYS A 187 -13.23 64.13 45.76
N ALA A 188 -12.12 63.79 45.11
CA ALA A 188 -11.77 64.31 43.79
C ALA A 188 -12.66 63.69 42.71
N THR A 189 -13.91 64.15 42.64
CA THR A 189 -15.00 63.58 41.80
C THR A 189 -14.64 63.51 40.32
N GLY A 190 -13.84 64.44 39.78
CA GLY A 190 -13.40 64.41 38.38
C GLY A 190 -12.40 63.29 38.04
N ALA A 191 -11.48 62.96 38.96
CA ALA A 191 -10.49 61.91 38.75
C ALA A 191 -11.06 60.50 39.01
N GLY A 192 -12.09 60.39 39.87
CA GLY A 192 -12.77 59.11 40.13
C GLY A 192 -13.53 58.58 38.91
N SER A 193 -14.22 59.46 38.18
CA SER A 193 -14.98 59.08 36.98
C SER A 193 -14.09 58.59 35.84
N SER A 194 -12.90 59.17 35.64
CA SER A 194 -11.97 58.71 34.61
C SER A 194 -11.37 57.34 34.94
N ILE A 195 -11.03 57.08 36.20
CA ILE A 195 -10.53 55.77 36.66
C ILE A 195 -11.60 54.68 36.50
N ILE A 196 -12.86 54.98 36.84
CA ILE A 196 -13.98 54.05 36.61
C ILE A 196 -14.13 53.74 35.12
N GLY A 197 -14.11 54.76 34.26
CA GLY A 197 -14.20 54.57 32.81
C GLY A 197 -13.07 53.72 32.24
N ILE A 198 -11.83 53.89 32.71
CA ILE A 198 -10.70 53.03 32.30
C ILE A 198 -10.91 51.59 32.76
N LEU A 199 -11.36 51.38 34.00
CA LEU A 199 -11.61 50.03 34.53
C LEU A 199 -12.78 49.34 33.83
N GLU A 200 -13.80 50.07 33.38
CA GLU A 200 -14.90 49.53 32.56
C GLU A 200 -14.42 49.07 31.17
N VAL A 201 -13.50 49.81 30.55
CA VAL A 201 -12.85 49.39 29.29
C VAL A 201 -12.02 48.13 29.54
N VAL A 202 -11.22 48.10 30.60
CA VAL A 202 -10.43 46.92 30.97
C VAL A 202 -11.31 45.69 31.27
N GLU A 203 -12.46 45.87 31.95
CA GLU A 203 -13.42 44.79 32.16
C GLU A 203 -13.96 44.23 30.83
N SER A 204 -14.35 45.12 29.91
CA SER A 204 -14.82 44.73 28.57
C SER A 204 -13.73 44.02 27.78
N ASP A 205 -12.48 44.48 27.83
CA ASP A 205 -11.36 43.86 27.13
C ASP A 205 -11.05 42.47 27.70
N PHE A 206 -11.05 42.30 29.02
CA PHE A 206 -10.91 40.97 29.64
C PHE A 206 -12.05 40.02 29.27
N ALA A 207 -13.30 40.50 29.30
CA ALA A 207 -14.45 39.70 28.91
C ALA A 207 -14.39 39.27 27.44
N LYS A 208 -13.95 40.18 26.56
CA LYS A 208 -13.78 39.90 25.13
C LYS A 208 -12.65 38.91 24.89
N ASN A 209 -11.50 39.10 25.54
CA ASN A 209 -10.36 38.19 25.40
C ASN A 209 -10.72 36.79 25.90
N LEU A 210 -11.41 36.68 27.03
CA LEU A 210 -11.87 35.38 27.55
C LEU A 210 -12.78 34.66 26.53
N ALA A 211 -13.76 35.36 25.95
CA ALA A 211 -14.64 34.78 24.94
C ALA A 211 -13.89 34.38 23.66
N THR A 212 -12.88 35.17 23.25
CA THR A 212 -12.02 34.83 22.11
C THR A 212 -11.20 33.59 22.38
N GLU A 213 -10.51 33.50 23.52
CA GLU A 213 -9.72 32.34 23.92
C GLU A 213 -10.58 31.07 24.00
N GLU A 214 -11.79 31.14 24.57
CA GLU A 214 -12.70 30.00 24.61
C GLU A 214 -13.12 29.53 23.20
N THR A 215 -13.40 30.47 22.30
CA THR A 215 -13.79 30.14 20.92
C THR A 215 -12.63 29.54 20.12
N GLU A 216 -11.41 30.07 20.34
CA GLU A 216 -10.19 29.56 19.71
C GLU A 216 -9.86 28.16 20.21
N GLU A 217 -10.01 27.91 21.51
CA GLU A 217 -9.80 26.59 22.11
C GLU A 217 -10.81 25.56 21.59
N ASP A 218 -12.10 25.90 21.54
CA ASP A 218 -13.15 25.01 21.00
C ASP A 218 -12.85 24.63 19.54
N SER A 219 -12.38 25.60 18.75
CA SER A 219 -12.00 25.40 17.35
C SER A 219 -10.75 24.50 17.24
N ALA A 220 -9.74 24.75 18.06
CA ALA A 220 -8.50 23.96 18.09
C ALA A 220 -8.75 22.51 18.52
N GLU A 221 -9.65 22.29 19.48
CA GLU A 221 -10.06 20.95 19.90
C GLU A 221 -10.80 20.22 18.77
N ALA A 222 -11.78 20.87 18.13
CA ALA A 222 -12.53 20.28 17.03
C ALA A 222 -11.63 19.90 15.83
N ASP A 223 -10.68 20.77 15.47
CA ASP A 223 -9.73 20.50 14.38
C ASP A 223 -8.78 19.34 14.74
N TYR A 224 -8.29 19.30 15.99
CA TYR A 224 -7.45 18.21 16.48
C TYR A 224 -8.20 16.86 16.44
N GLU A 225 -9.44 16.81 16.91
CA GLU A 225 -10.25 15.59 16.87
C GLU A 225 -10.47 15.12 15.44
N LYS A 226 -10.86 16.04 14.55
CA LYS A 226 -11.09 15.74 13.14
C LYS A 226 -9.83 15.18 12.47
N MET A 227 -8.67 15.81 12.69
CA MET A 227 -7.42 15.37 12.09
C MET A 227 -6.95 14.04 12.68
N THR A 228 -7.15 13.83 13.99
CA THR A 228 -6.83 12.57 14.66
C THR A 228 -7.68 11.41 14.14
N GLN A 229 -8.98 11.63 13.90
CA GLN A 229 -9.85 10.62 13.29
C GLN A 229 -9.44 10.32 11.85
N ALA A 230 -9.13 11.34 11.05
CA ALA A 230 -8.64 11.17 9.69
C ALA A 230 -7.35 10.35 9.67
N ASN A 231 -6.37 10.69 10.51
CA ASN A 231 -5.12 9.95 10.65
C ASN A 231 -5.36 8.50 11.07
N LYS A 232 -6.30 8.24 11.99
CA LYS A 232 -6.64 6.88 12.41
C LYS A 232 -7.18 6.06 11.24
N VAL A 233 -8.11 6.60 10.45
CA VAL A 233 -8.65 5.91 9.27
C VAL A 233 -7.54 5.65 8.25
N THR A 234 -6.74 6.67 7.92
CA THR A 234 -5.61 6.53 6.99
C THR A 234 -4.62 5.48 7.47
N LYS A 235 -4.30 5.45 8.77
CA LYS A 235 -3.43 4.44 9.37
C LYS A 235 -4.00 3.04 9.16
N THR A 236 -5.28 2.82 9.48
CA THR A 236 -5.89 1.49 9.33
C THR A 236 -5.92 1.00 7.88
N LEU A 237 -6.14 1.89 6.91
CA LEU A 237 -6.11 1.53 5.49
C LEU A 237 -4.69 1.13 5.05
N LYS A 238 -3.69 1.96 5.40
CA LYS A 238 -2.29 1.66 5.05
C LYS A 238 -1.75 0.41 5.75
N GLU A 239 -2.15 0.15 6.99
CA GLU A 239 -1.78 -1.10 7.69
C GLU A 239 -2.39 -2.33 7.02
N GLN A 240 -3.62 -2.23 6.49
CA GLN A 240 -4.24 -3.32 5.71
C GLN A 240 -3.54 -3.55 4.38
N ASP A 241 -3.10 -2.48 3.71
CA ASP A 241 -2.38 -2.59 2.43
C ASP A 241 -0.96 -3.18 2.59
N VAL A 242 -0.38 -3.08 3.79
CA VAL A 242 0.94 -3.65 4.13
C VAL A 242 0.85 -5.12 4.61
N ALA A 243 -0.30 -5.56 5.15
CA ALA A 243 -0.49 -6.86 5.78
C ALA A 243 -0.75 -8.00 4.76
#